data_AF-R9L0Q6-F1
#
_entry.id   AF-R9L0Q6-F1
#
_cell.length_a   1.000
_cell.length_b   1.000
_cell.length_c   1.000
_cell.angle_alpha   90.00
_cell.angle_beta   90.00
_cell.angle_gamma   90.00
#
_symmetry.space_group_name_H-M   'P 1'
#
loop_
_entity.id
_entity.type
_entity.pdbx_description
1 polymer ?
#
loop_
_entity_poly.entity_id
_entity_poly.type
_entity_poly.pdbx_seq_one_letter_code
_entity_poly.pdbx_strand_id
1 'polypeptide(L)'
;MIKQERKALRLIKKHFGFSEIIFLDPDKKKFLCDKIEVSYKNEDMPLIIRSLANQGYLKLSNHPTSIYFSLTYEGYYRFKFLMDSFKIAFLTKWLPGFISGIVTAVVAEWLIRSIL
;
A
#
# COMPACT_ATOMS: atom_id res chain seq x y z
N MET A 1 -7.18 9.23 -1.76
CA MET A 1 -6.39 8.62 -0.67
C MET A 1 -5.07 9.37 -0.42
N ILE A 2 -4.99 10.07 0.71
CA ILE A 2 -3.86 10.89 1.15
C ILE A 2 -2.68 9.98 1.59
N LYS A 3 -1.45 10.52 1.61
CA LYS A 3 -0.23 9.78 1.98
C LYS A 3 -0.34 9.05 3.33
N GLN A 4 -1.01 9.67 4.30
CA GLN A 4 -1.20 9.09 5.63
C GLN A 4 -2.15 7.89 5.62
N GLU A 5 -3.29 7.98 4.92
CA GLU A 5 -4.25 6.88 4.73
C GLU A 5 -3.59 5.67 4.06
N ARG A 6 -2.74 5.90 3.04
CA ARG A 6 -1.94 4.85 2.41
C ARG A 6 -1.01 4.14 3.38
N LYS A 7 -0.33 4.91 4.24
CA LYS A 7 0.57 4.35 5.26
C LYS A 7 -0.21 3.54 6.30
N ALA A 8 -1.34 4.06 6.78
CA ALA A 8 -2.19 3.37 7.73
C ALA A 8 -2.74 2.05 7.16
N LEU A 9 -3.34 2.09 5.96
CA LEU A 9 -3.88 0.88 5.32
C LEU A 9 -2.79 -0.17 5.05
N ARG A 10 -1.58 0.25 4.66
CA ARG A 10 -0.44 -0.65 4.48
C ARG A 10 0.03 -1.27 5.80
N LEU A 11 0.02 -0.50 6.89
CA LEU A 11 0.38 -0.97 8.22
C LEU A 11 -0.62 -2.03 8.71
N ILE A 12 -1.91 -1.76 8.56
CA ILE A 12 -3.01 -2.65 8.96
C ILE A 12 -2.93 -3.95 8.17
N LYS A 13 -2.90 -3.87 6.83
CA LYS A 13 -2.78 -5.06 5.95
C LYS A 13 -1.56 -5.92 6.26
N LYS A 14 -0.44 -5.32 6.67
CA LYS A 14 0.79 -6.07 6.94
C LYS A 14 0.65 -7.02 8.14
N HIS A 15 -0.21 -6.68 9.11
CA HIS A 15 -0.26 -7.38 10.39
C HIS A 15 -1.59 -8.07 10.67
N PHE A 16 -2.67 -7.66 9.99
CA PHE A 16 -4.01 -8.18 10.22
C PHE A 16 -4.56 -8.86 8.97
N GLY A 17 -5.21 -9.99 9.18
CA GLY A 17 -5.90 -10.78 8.18
C GLY A 17 -7.17 -10.12 7.66
N PHE A 18 -7.71 -10.73 6.61
CA PHE A 18 -9.00 -10.32 6.07
C PHE A 18 -10.13 -10.59 7.08
N SER A 19 -11.04 -9.63 7.24
CA SER A 19 -12.21 -9.72 8.13
C SER A 19 -11.91 -9.87 9.64
N GLU A 20 -10.66 -9.73 10.08
CA GLU A 20 -10.33 -9.65 11.51
C GLU A 20 -10.90 -8.37 12.14
N ILE A 21 -11.44 -8.49 13.36
CA ILE A 21 -11.98 -7.35 14.11
C ILE A 21 -10.84 -6.74 14.92
N ILE A 22 -10.44 -5.56 14.51
CA ILE A 22 -9.31 -4.82 15.09
C ILE A 22 -9.87 -3.70 15.95
N PHE A 23 -9.41 -3.62 17.19
CA PHE A 23 -9.66 -2.51 18.08
C PHE A 23 -8.61 -1.42 17.89
N LEU A 24 -9.06 -0.17 17.77
CA LEU A 24 -8.20 1.00 17.82
C LEU A 24 -8.18 1.55 19.25
N ASP A 25 -7.03 1.48 19.91
CA ASP A 25 -6.75 2.14 21.19
C ASP A 25 -6.10 3.51 20.90
N PRO A 26 -6.85 4.63 20.99
CA PRO A 26 -6.31 5.97 20.78
C PRO A 26 -5.33 6.41 21.88
N ASP A 27 -5.56 5.99 23.12
CA ASP A 27 -4.80 6.43 24.29
C ASP A 27 -3.41 5.81 24.29
N LYS A 28 -3.32 4.51 23.98
CA LYS A 28 -2.03 3.79 23.87
C LYS A 28 -1.42 3.87 22.48
N LYS A 29 -2.09 4.51 21.52
CA LYS A 29 -1.70 4.59 20.11
C LYS A 29 -1.40 3.21 19.49
N LYS A 30 -2.30 2.24 19.72
CA LYS A 30 -2.16 0.84 19.28
C LYS A 30 -3.38 0.30 18.57
N PHE A 31 -3.14 -0.60 17.63
CA PHE A 31 -4.14 -1.53 17.10
C PHE A 31 -4.02 -2.86 17.84
N LEU A 32 -5.15 -3.41 18.26
CA LEU A 32 -5.22 -4.65 19.02
C LEU A 32 -6.15 -5.64 18.29
N CYS A 33 -5.67 -6.84 18.02
CA CYS A 33 -6.46 -7.96 17.55
C CYS A 33 -5.90 -9.23 18.18
N ASP A 34 -6.69 -9.90 19.02
CA ASP A 34 -6.29 -11.07 19.80
C ASP A 34 -4.93 -10.89 20.52
N LYS A 35 -3.87 -11.53 20.02
CA LYS A 35 -2.50 -11.49 20.58
C LYS A 35 -1.56 -10.52 19.85
N ILE A 36 -2.06 -9.84 18.82
CA ILE A 36 -1.27 -8.96 17.96
C ILE A 36 -1.52 -7.52 18.40
N GLU A 37 -0.45 -6.85 18.82
CA GLU A 37 -0.44 -5.43 19.09
C GLU A 37 0.44 -4.69 18.08
N VAL A 38 -0.09 -3.66 17.44
CA VAL A 38 0.65 -2.85 16.47
C VAL A 38 0.57 -1.39 16.86
N SER A 39 1.71 -0.81 17.22
CA SER A 39 1.78 0.62 17.54
C SER A 39 1.75 1.47 16.28
N TYR A 40 1.08 2.62 16.35
CA TYR A 40 1.10 3.63 15.30
C TYR A 40 1.56 4.98 15.85
N LYS A 41 2.08 5.84 14.96
CA LYS A 41 2.68 7.12 15.35
C LYS A 41 1.76 8.33 15.14
N ASN A 42 0.70 8.18 14.36
CA ASN A 42 -0.13 9.30 13.94
C ASN A 42 -1.25 9.56 14.95
N GLU A 43 -1.40 10.81 15.40
CA GLU A 43 -2.42 11.19 16.39
C GLU A 43 -3.82 11.21 15.77
N ASP A 44 -3.91 11.56 14.49
CA ASP A 44 -5.15 11.58 13.72
C ASP A 44 -5.61 10.19 13.26
N MET A 45 -5.11 9.11 13.86
CA MET A 45 -5.45 7.75 13.45
C MET A 45 -6.96 7.47 13.49
N PRO A 46 -7.73 7.90 14.52
CA PRO A 46 -9.18 7.74 14.52
C PRO A 46 -9.86 8.37 13.29
N LEU A 47 -9.43 9.56 12.88
CA LEU A 47 -9.95 10.26 11.70
C LEU A 47 -9.57 9.53 10.42
N ILE A 48 -8.33 9.02 10.33
CA ILE A 48 -7.85 8.25 9.19
C ILE A 48 -8.64 6.94 9.03
N ILE A 49 -8.91 6.22 10.12
CA ILE A 49 -9.69 4.98 10.09
C ILE A 49 -11.12 5.26 9.62
N ARG A 50 -11.76 6.33 10.11
CA ARG A 50 -13.09 6.74 9.64
C ARG A 50 -13.08 7.14 8.16
N SER A 51 -12.06 7.87 7.70
CA SER A 51 -11.91 8.23 6.29
C SER A 51 -11.73 6.99 5.40
N LEU A 52 -10.89 6.04 5.81
CA LEU A 52 -10.71 4.77 5.11
C LEU A 52 -11.99 3.93 5.07
N ALA A 53 -12.80 3.99 6.12
CA ALA A 53 -14.11 3.33 6.15
C ALA A 53 -15.11 3.99 5.20
N ASN A 54 -15.16 5.33 5.17
CA ASN A 54 -16.00 6.08 4.22
C ASN A 54 -15.62 5.80 2.76
N GLN A 55 -14.34 5.49 2.50
CA GLN A 55 -13.84 5.08 1.18
C GLN A 55 -14.09 3.59 0.87
N GLY A 56 -14.71 2.82 1.78
CA GLY A 56 -15.01 1.40 1.58
C GLY A 56 -13.84 0.44 1.81
N TYR A 57 -12.68 0.92 2.27
CA TYR A 57 -11.51 0.08 2.52
C TYR A 57 -11.53 -0.62 3.89
N LEU A 58 -12.27 -0.06 4.84
CA LEU A 58 -12.49 -0.62 6.16
C LEU A 58 -13.99 -0.68 6.44
N LYS A 59 -14.41 -1.63 7.27
CA LYS A 59 -15.77 -1.69 7.80
C LYS A 59 -15.71 -1.39 9.29
N LEU A 60 -16.38 -0.31 9.71
CA LEU A 60 -16.52 0.00 11.14
C LEU A 60 -17.57 -0.92 11.77
N SER A 61 -17.34 -1.34 13.01
CA SER A 61 -18.37 -1.96 13.82
C SER A 61 -19.16 -0.89 14.59
N ASN A 62 -20.44 -1.18 14.87
CA ASN A 62 -21.30 -0.30 15.63
C ASN A 62 -21.04 -0.50 17.12
N HIS A 63 -20.03 0.18 17.66
CA HIS A 63 -19.80 0.26 19.10
C HIS A 63 -19.84 1.73 19.55
N PRO A 64 -20.56 2.05 20.66
CA PRO A 64 -20.85 3.45 21.02
C PRO A 64 -19.62 4.26 21.46
N THR A 65 -18.65 3.62 22.10
CA THR A 65 -17.51 4.30 22.76
C THR A 65 -16.16 3.92 22.19
N SER A 66 -16.10 2.91 21.32
CA SER A 66 -14.87 2.24 20.92
C SER A 66 -14.84 2.10 19.41
N ILE A 67 -13.67 2.28 18.81
CA ILE A 67 -13.51 2.15 17.36
C ILE A 67 -13.00 0.74 17.09
N TYR A 68 -13.90 -0.12 16.60
CA TYR A 68 -13.51 -1.40 16.01
C TYR A 68 -13.71 -1.34 14.51
N PHE A 69 -12.82 -2.00 13.78
CA PHE A 69 -12.88 -2.05 12.33
C PHE A 69 -12.34 -3.36 11.79
N SER A 70 -12.74 -3.72 10.58
CA SER A 70 -12.16 -4.83 9.83
C SER A 70 -11.77 -4.42 8.42
N LEU A 71 -10.80 -5.13 7.85
CA LEU A 71 -10.39 -4.93 6.46
C LEU A 71 -11.47 -5.45 5.50
N THR A 72 -11.88 -4.61 4.55
CA THR A 72 -12.74 -5.05 3.44
C THR A 72 -11.91 -5.72 2.35
N TYR A 73 -12.58 -6.38 1.40
CA TYR A 73 -11.90 -7.06 0.30
C TYR A 73 -11.10 -6.05 -0.53
N GLU A 74 -11.72 -4.90 -0.79
CA GLU A 74 -11.08 -3.81 -1.51
C GLU A 74 -9.87 -3.26 -0.75
N GLY A 75 -9.98 -3.03 0.56
CA GLY A 75 -8.88 -2.56 1.40
C GLY A 75 -7.69 -3.53 1.44
N TYR A 76 -7.97 -4.83 1.53
CA TYR A 76 -6.95 -5.87 1.56
C TYR A 76 -6.22 -5.99 0.21
N TYR A 77 -6.93 -5.94 -0.91
CA TYR A 77 -6.33 -6.14 -2.24
C TYR A 77 -5.86 -4.86 -2.95
N ARG A 78 -6.18 -3.67 -2.43
CA ARG A 78 -5.82 -2.37 -3.02
C ARG A 78 -4.37 -2.27 -3.49
N PHE A 79 -3.43 -2.72 -2.65
CA PHE A 79 -2.00 -2.66 -2.96
C PHE A 79 -1.49 -3.80 -3.85
N LYS A 80 -2.23 -4.92 -3.95
CA LYS A 80 -1.86 -6.03 -4.84
C LYS A 80 -2.06 -5.58 -6.29
N PHE A 81 -3.22 -5.00 -6.58
CA PHE A 81 -3.56 -4.48 -7.91
C PHE A 81 -2.58 -3.42 -8.41
N LEU A 82 -2.18 -2.49 -7.54
CA LEU A 82 -1.21 -1.44 -7.88
C LEU A 82 0.18 -2.02 -8.19
N MET A 83 0.61 -3.03 -7.43
CA MET A 83 1.92 -3.66 -7.65
C MET A 83 1.94 -4.51 -8.91
N ASP A 84 0.85 -5.19 -9.22
CA ASP A 84 0.72 -5.97 -10.46
C ASP A 84 0.73 -5.05 -11.68
N SER A 85 0.02 -3.93 -11.61
CA SER A 85 0.03 -2.90 -12.67
C SER A 85 1.42 -2.27 -12.86
N PHE A 86 2.15 -2.02 -11.77
CA PHE A 86 3.54 -1.53 -11.85
C PHE A 86 4.46 -2.58 -12.48
N LYS A 87 4.39 -3.84 -12.04
CA LYS A 87 5.20 -4.93 -12.61
C LYS A 87 4.95 -5.09 -14.10
N ILE A 88 3.69 -5.05 -14.52
CA ILE A 88 3.31 -5.13 -15.94
C ILE A 88 3.90 -3.94 -16.69
N ALA A 89 3.70 -2.70 -16.22
CA ALA A 89 4.22 -1.50 -16.88
C ALA A 89 5.77 -1.50 -16.96
N PHE A 90 6.43 -1.92 -15.89
CA PHE A 90 7.89 -2.04 -15.82
C PHE A 90 8.42 -3.07 -16.82
N LEU A 91 7.85 -4.28 -16.84
CA LEU A 91 8.29 -5.36 -17.72
C LEU A 91 7.93 -5.13 -19.19
N THR A 92 6.78 -4.54 -19.48
CA THR A 92 6.29 -4.39 -20.87
C THR A 92 6.75 -3.12 -21.55
N LYS A 93 7.03 -2.04 -20.81
CA LYS A 93 7.37 -0.74 -21.41
C LYS A 93 8.77 -0.28 -21.07
N TRP A 94 9.16 -0.38 -19.80
CA TRP A 94 10.43 0.21 -19.35
C TRP A 94 11.62 -0.70 -19.69
N LEU A 95 11.52 -1.99 -19.37
CA LEU A 95 12.59 -2.96 -19.61
C LEU A 95 12.98 -3.09 -21.09
N PRO A 96 12.02 -3.21 -22.06
CA PRO A 96 12.39 -3.30 -23.47
C PRO A 96 12.98 -1.99 -24.02
N GLY A 97 12.46 -0.84 -23.58
CA GLY A 97 13.00 0.47 -23.97
C GLY A 97 14.41 0.71 -23.45
N PHE A 98 14.71 0.28 -22.22
CA PHE A 98 16.05 0.35 -21.65
C PHE A 98 17.05 -0.55 -22.38
N ILE A 99 16.68 -1.81 -22.67
CA ILE A 99 17.52 -2.73 -23.45
C ILE A 99 17.75 -2.18 -24.85
N SER A 100 16.72 -1.69 -25.53
CA SER A 100 16.84 -1.08 -26.85
C SER A 100 17.78 0.14 -26.85
N GLY A 101 17.70 0.99 -25.82
CA GLY A 101 18.59 2.15 -25.65
C GLY A 101 20.06 1.76 -25.44
N ILE A 102 20.33 0.73 -24.64
CA ILE A 102 21.70 0.23 -24.45
C ILE A 102 22.25 -0.34 -25.76
N VAL A 103 21.47 -1.19 -26.45
CA VAL A 103 21.92 -1.82 -27.71
C VAL A 103 22.22 -0.75 -28.76
N THR A 104 21.35 0.24 -28.93
CA THR A 104 21.57 1.34 -29.88
C THR A 104 22.79 2.18 -29.54
N ALA A 105 23.03 2.47 -28.25
CA ALA A 105 24.24 3.19 -27.82
C ALA A 105 25.53 2.40 -28.10
N VAL A 106 25.54 1.10 -27.80
CA VAL A 106 26.71 0.24 -28.06
C VAL A 106 26.99 0.13 -29.55
N VAL A 107 25.96 -0.04 -30.39
CA VAL A 107 26.12 -0.11 -31.85
C VAL A 107 26.64 1.22 -32.41
N ALA A 108 26.11 2.35 -31.93
CA ALA A 108 26.57 3.67 -32.34
C ALA A 108 28.04 3.91 -31.95
N GLU A 109 28.44 3.53 -30.73
CA GLU A 109 29.83 3.67 -30.28
C GLU A 109 30.78 2.79 -31.12
N TRP A 110 30.35 1.57 -31.48
CA TRP A 110 31.14 0.68 -32.34
C TRP A 110 31.30 1.24 -33.75
N LEU A 111 30.23 1.75 -34.35
CA LEU A 111 30.27 2.41 -35.66
C LEU A 111 31.21 3.62 -35.67
N ILE A 112 31.15 4.47 -34.65
CA ILE A 112 32.03 5.65 -34.54
C ILE A 112 33.49 5.20 -34.45
N ARG A 113 33.81 4.16 -33.66
CA ARG A 113 35.17 3.60 -33.60
C ARG A 113 35.63 2.88 -34.87
N SER A 114 34.72 2.49 -35.76
CA SER A 114 35.05 1.80 -37.01
C SER A 114 35.39 2.78 -38.14
N ILE A 115 34.88 4.01 -38.03
CA ILE A 115 35.05 5.09 -39.03
C ILE A 115 36.30 5.93 -38.73
N LEU A 116 36.76 5.91 -37.48
CA LEU A 116 37.85 6.73 -36.94
C LEU A 116 39.12 5.88 -36.79
#